data_AF-A0A854DKB5-F1
#
_entry.id   AF-A0A854DKB5-F1
#
_cell.length_a   1.000
_cell.length_b   1.000
_cell.length_c   1.000
_cell.angle_alpha   90.00
_cell.angle_beta   90.00
_cell.angle_gamma   90.00
#
_symmetry.space_group_name_H-M   'P 1'
#
loop_
_entity.id
_entity.type
_entity.pdbx_description
1 polymer ?
#
loop_
_entity_poly.entity_id
_entity_poly.type
_entity_poly.pdbx_seq_one_letter_code
_entity_poly.pdbx_strand_id
1 'polypeptide(L)'
;MSTSAVQPSMKKRDGRLVSRAALEEMRLMALQRMGEGESPAEVASSFGLHRGWAYKVLARAQEGGAGALMTRKGSGRPRTLTPAQERQVFGWVNGKNPRQHGFDFG
;
A
#
# COMPACT_ATOMS: atom_id res chain seq x y z
N MET A 1 -14.24 -20.51 36.76
CA MET A 1 -13.66 -21.50 35.82
C MET A 1 -13.90 -20.99 34.41
N SER A 2 -12.97 -20.22 33.84
CA SER A 2 -13.08 -19.78 32.43
C SER A 2 -12.49 -20.86 31.54
N THR A 3 -13.36 -21.50 30.78
CA THR A 3 -13.05 -22.50 29.76
C THR A 3 -12.15 -21.87 28.68
N SER A 4 -10.85 -22.16 28.73
CA SER A 4 -9.96 -21.92 27.59
C SER A 4 -10.40 -22.84 26.46
N ALA A 5 -11.11 -22.28 25.48
CA ALA A 5 -11.29 -22.93 24.20
C ALA A 5 -9.90 -23.13 23.59
N VAL A 6 -9.47 -24.39 23.47
CA VAL A 6 -8.31 -24.78 22.68
C VAL A 6 -8.53 -24.24 21.28
N GLN A 7 -7.80 -23.17 20.94
CA GLN A 7 -7.80 -22.58 19.61
C GLN A 7 -7.39 -23.68 18.62
N PRO A 8 -8.17 -23.97 17.56
CA PRO A 8 -7.70 -24.87 16.52
C PRO A 8 -6.38 -24.31 15.97
N SER A 9 -5.41 -25.19 15.72
CA SER A 9 -4.11 -24.83 15.14
C SER A 9 -4.34 -23.96 13.90
N MET A 10 -4.23 -22.64 14.09
CA MET A 10 -4.60 -21.70 13.07
C MET A 10 -3.47 -21.70 12.05
N LYS A 11 -3.76 -22.23 10.86
CA LYS A 11 -2.78 -22.31 9.77
C LYS A 11 -2.20 -20.91 9.57
N LYS A 12 -0.86 -20.81 9.64
CA LYS A 12 -0.15 -19.57 9.33
C LYS A 12 -0.58 -19.08 7.95
N ARG A 13 -1.13 -17.88 7.90
CA ARG A 13 -1.57 -17.23 6.66
C ARG A 13 -0.39 -16.50 6.04
N ASP A 14 -0.16 -16.71 4.75
CA ASP A 14 0.75 -15.84 4.01
C ASP A 14 0.06 -14.49 3.73
N GLY A 15 0.51 -13.44 4.42
CA GLY A 15 -0.01 -12.08 4.25
C GLY A 15 0.18 -11.52 2.85
N ARG A 16 1.10 -12.07 2.03
CA ARG A 16 1.34 -11.61 0.64
C ARG A 16 0.21 -11.99 -0.31
N LEU A 17 -0.54 -13.05 0.01
CA LEU A 17 -1.68 -13.52 -0.78
C LEU A 17 -2.97 -12.74 -0.48
N VAL A 18 -2.95 -11.86 0.52
CA VAL A 18 -4.11 -11.06 0.92
C VAL A 18 -4.21 -9.84 0.01
N SER A 19 -5.42 -9.56 -0.47
CA SER A 19 -5.66 -8.38 -1.31
C SER A 19 -5.26 -7.09 -0.57
N ARG A 20 -4.85 -6.06 -1.31
CA ARG A 20 -4.40 -4.80 -0.71
C ARG A 20 -5.49 -4.13 0.14
N ALA A 21 -6.74 -4.19 -0.33
CA ALA A 21 -7.91 -3.68 0.39
C ALA A 21 -8.14 -4.45 1.70
N ALA A 22 -8.12 -5.79 1.66
CA ALA A 22 -8.28 -6.59 2.87
C ALA A 22 -7.13 -6.35 3.87
N LEU A 23 -5.89 -6.18 3.40
CA LEU A 23 -4.77 -5.83 4.28
C LEU A 23 -4.95 -4.47 4.95
N GLU A 24 -5.55 -3.49 4.28
CA GLU A 24 -5.84 -2.18 4.87
C GLU A 24 -6.89 -2.29 5.98
N GLU A 25 -8.01 -2.97 5.72
CA GLU A 25 -9.04 -3.23 6.72
C GLU A 25 -8.46 -3.96 7.94
N MET A 26 -7.64 -4.99 7.71
CA MET A 26 -6.95 -5.73 8.78
C MET A 26 -6.04 -4.82 9.61
N ARG A 27 -5.31 -3.87 8.99
CA ARG A 27 -4.44 -2.93 9.73
C ARG A 27 -5.25 -1.98 10.59
N LEU A 28 -6.37 -1.46 10.08
CA LEU A 28 -7.24 -0.56 10.83
C LEU A 28 -7.89 -1.27 12.03
N MET A 29 -8.38 -2.50 11.82
CA MET A 29 -8.92 -3.34 12.90
C MET A 29 -7.85 -3.69 13.93
N ALA A 30 -6.63 -4.02 13.48
CA ALA A 30 -5.52 -4.29 14.38
C ALA A 30 -5.14 -3.05 15.21
N LEU A 31 -5.12 -1.86 14.60
CA LEU A 31 -4.84 -0.62 15.31
C LEU A 31 -5.90 -0.33 16.38
N GLN A 32 -7.18 -0.54 16.06
CA GLN A 32 -8.26 -0.39 17.02
C GLN A 32 -8.09 -1.34 18.22
N ARG A 33 -7.92 -2.64 17.95
CA ARG A 33 -7.76 -3.66 19.01
C ARG A 33 -6.54 -3.42 19.90
N MET A 34 -5.41 -3.00 19.32
CA MET A 34 -4.24 -2.61 20.10
C MET A 34 -4.50 -1.35 20.94
N GLY A 35 -5.31 -0.41 20.44
CA GLY A 35 -5.76 0.76 21.21
C GLY A 35 -6.70 0.41 22.37
N GLU A 36 -7.47 -0.68 22.23
CA GLU A 36 -8.31 -1.25 23.28
C GLU A 36 -7.50 -2.06 24.33
N GLY A 37 -6.19 -2.22 24.11
CA GLY A 37 -5.27 -2.83 25.07
C GLY A 37 -4.87 -4.28 24.76
N GLU A 38 -5.31 -4.85 23.63
CA GLU A 38 -4.82 -6.16 23.20
C GLU A 38 -3.34 -6.12 22.81
N SER A 39 -2.59 -7.18 23.13
CA SER A 39 -1.17 -7.21 22.77
C SER A 39 -0.97 -7.36 21.25
N PRO A 40 0.06 -6.72 20.64
CA PRO A 40 0.34 -6.88 19.21
C PRO A 40 0.55 -8.34 18.78
N ALA A 41 1.08 -9.18 19.68
CA ALA A 41 1.29 -10.59 19.42
C ALA A 41 -0.03 -11.36 19.30
N GLU A 42 -0.99 -11.13 20.19
CA GLU A 42 -2.32 -11.75 20.16
C GLU A 42 -3.13 -11.28 18.95
N VAL A 43 -3.11 -9.97 18.66
CA VAL A 43 -3.77 -9.42 17.48
C VAL A 43 -3.23 -10.05 16.20
N ALA A 44 -1.90 -10.10 16.03
CA ALA A 44 -1.30 -10.76 14.86
C ALA A 44 -1.65 -12.26 14.80
N SER A 45 -1.62 -12.94 15.95
CA SER A 45 -1.98 -14.34 16.07
C SER A 45 -3.39 -14.56 15.55
N SER A 46 -4.38 -13.75 15.94
CA SER A 46 -5.78 -13.87 15.50
C SER A 46 -6.01 -13.70 13.99
N PHE A 47 -5.08 -13.05 13.26
CA PHE A 47 -5.10 -12.96 11.80
C PHE A 47 -4.31 -14.07 11.10
N GLY A 48 -3.68 -14.97 11.86
CA GLY A 48 -2.78 -15.99 11.36
C GLY A 48 -1.45 -15.41 10.84
N LEU A 49 -1.08 -14.21 11.28
CA LEU A 49 0.10 -13.48 10.82
C LEU A 49 1.22 -13.52 11.88
N HIS A 50 2.46 -13.36 11.43
CA HIS A 50 3.60 -13.25 12.33
C HIS A 50 3.50 -11.96 13.17
N ARG A 51 3.84 -12.02 14.48
CA ARG A 51 3.79 -10.89 15.43
C ARG A 51 4.38 -9.58 14.91
N GLY A 52 5.46 -9.66 14.13
CA GLY A 52 6.14 -8.51 13.55
C GLY A 52 5.26 -7.69 12.59
N TRP A 53 4.19 -8.27 12.05
CA TRP A 53 3.21 -7.54 11.26
C TRP A 53 2.48 -6.50 12.13
N ALA A 54 1.95 -6.87 13.29
CA ALA A 54 1.22 -5.94 14.16
C ALA A 54 2.13 -4.83 14.70
N TYR A 55 3.37 -5.15 15.07
CA TYR A 55 4.35 -4.12 15.46
C TYR A 55 4.62 -3.11 14.34
N LYS A 56 4.70 -3.57 13.08
CA LYS A 56 4.85 -2.66 11.92
C LYS A 56 3.61 -1.79 11.70
N VAL A 57 2.42 -2.32 11.97
CA VAL A 57 1.18 -1.53 11.93
C VAL A 57 1.22 -0.44 12.99
N LEU A 58 1.57 -0.78 14.22
CA LEU A 58 1.66 0.17 15.33
C LEU A 58 2.69 1.27 15.04
N ALA A 59 3.91 0.92 14.63
CA ALA A 59 4.96 1.89 14.31
C ALA A 59 4.51 2.86 13.20
N ARG A 60 3.90 2.34 12.14
CA ARG A 60 3.41 3.18 11.03
C ARG A 60 2.28 4.12 11.46
N ALA A 61 1.40 3.67 12.35
CA ALA A 61 0.34 4.49 12.91
C ALA A 61 0.89 5.58 13.85
N GLN A 62 1.97 5.32 14.58
CA GLN A 62 2.64 6.33 15.40
C GLN A 62 3.29 7.42 14.55
N GLU A 63 3.85 7.08 13.39
CA GLU A 63 4.50 8.04 12.48
C GLU A 63 3.51 8.92 11.71
N GLY A 64 2.35 8.39 11.32
CA GLY A 64 1.45 9.10 10.38
C GLY A 64 -0.04 8.87 10.62
N GLY A 65 -0.43 8.40 11.79
CA GLY A 65 -1.82 8.13 12.17
C GLY A 65 -2.47 7.00 11.35
N ALA A 66 -3.79 6.88 11.47
CA ALA A 66 -4.57 5.88 10.74
C ALA A 66 -4.44 6.03 9.21
N GLY A 67 -4.29 7.26 8.70
CA GLY A 67 -4.11 7.53 7.27
C GLY A 67 -2.80 6.98 6.68
N ALA A 68 -1.82 6.63 7.50
CA ALA A 68 -0.61 5.95 7.07
C ALA A 68 -0.80 4.44 6.82
N LEU A 69 -1.89 3.86 7.35
CA LEU A 69 -2.24 2.45 7.15
C LEU A 69 -3.03 2.20 5.87
N MET A 70 -3.63 3.26 5.31
CA MET A 70 -4.41 3.24 4.08
C MET A 70 -3.55 2.89 2.86
N THR A 71 -4.15 2.13 1.94
CA THR A 71 -3.52 1.75 0.68
C THR A 71 -3.45 2.96 -0.23
N ARG A 72 -2.23 3.31 -0.69
CA ARG A 72 -2.03 4.36 -1.69
C ARG A 72 -1.74 3.76 -3.06
N LYS A 73 -2.27 4.37 -4.13
CA LYS A 73 -1.83 4.05 -5.49
C LYS A 73 -0.35 4.41 -5.60
N GLY A 74 0.48 3.48 -6.08
CA GLY A 74 1.88 3.80 -6.35
C GLY A 74 1.96 4.89 -7.42
N SER A 75 2.83 5.87 -7.24
CA SER A 75 3.03 6.98 -8.19
C SER A 75 3.60 6.52 -9.54
N GLY A 76 4.12 5.29 -9.61
CA GLY A 76 4.78 4.77 -10.81
C GLY A 76 6.18 5.34 -10.98
N ARG A 77 6.81 5.02 -12.12
CA ARG A 77 8.10 5.60 -12.50
C ARG A 77 7.91 7.12 -12.70
N PRO A 78 8.81 7.97 -12.18
CA PRO A 78 8.81 9.39 -12.49
C PRO A 78 8.80 9.63 -14.00
N ARG A 79 8.12 10.67 -14.45
CA ARG A 79 8.01 11.02 -15.88
C ARG A 79 9.39 11.41 -16.40
N THR A 80 9.73 10.96 -17.60
CA THR A 80 11.02 11.31 -18.25
C THR A 80 11.07 12.78 -18.65
N LEU A 81 9.94 13.33 -19.10
CA LEU A 81 9.83 14.72 -19.53
C LEU A 81 9.21 15.57 -18.42
N THR A 82 9.74 16.78 -18.27
CA THR A 82 9.12 17.83 -17.45
C THR A 82 7.83 18.32 -18.12
N PRO A 83 6.89 18.92 -17.38
CA PRO A 83 5.68 19.48 -17.97
C PRO A 83 5.95 20.53 -19.07
N ALA A 84 7.07 21.25 -18.98
CA ALA A 84 7.49 22.20 -20.01
C ALA A 84 7.93 21.50 -21.30
N GLN A 85 8.74 20.44 -21.18
CA GLN A 85 9.16 19.63 -22.32
C GLN A 85 7.98 18.91 -22.99
N GLU A 86 7.00 18.47 -22.22
CA GLU A 86 5.78 17.86 -22.78
C GLU A 86 4.97 18.85 -23.60
N ARG A 87 4.82 20.09 -23.13
CA ARG A 87 4.17 21.16 -23.91
C ARG A 87 4.92 21.45 -25.20
N GLN A 88 6.25 21.44 -25.14
CA GLN A 88 7.10 21.63 -26.31
C GLN A 88 6.91 20.51 -27.34
N VAL A 89 6.97 19.25 -26.90
CA VAL A 89 6.71 18.07 -27.76
C VAL A 89 5.29 18.11 -28.32
N PHE A 90 4.29 18.42 -27.50
CA PHE A 90 2.91 18.56 -27.96
C PHE A 90 2.78 19.61 -29.06
N GLY A 91 3.44 20.76 -28.93
CA GLY A 91 3.46 21.80 -29.95
C GLY A 91 4.27 21.46 -31.21
N TRP A 92 5.10 20.42 -31.20
CA TRP A 92 5.75 19.86 -32.40
C TRP A 92 4.88 18.84 -33.10
N VAL A 93 4.14 18.01 -32.34
CA VAL A 93 3.32 16.93 -32.88
C VAL A 93 1.95 17.42 -33.34
N ASN A 94 1.35 18.35 -32.60
CA ASN A 94 0.00 18.82 -32.86
C ASN A 94 0.00 19.92 -33.92
N GLY A 95 -0.58 19.63 -35.10
CA GLY A 95 -0.82 20.60 -36.16
C GLY A 95 0.39 20.98 -37.01
N LYS A 96 1.56 20.37 -36.79
CA LYS A 96 2.77 20.60 -37.60
C LYS A 96 3.20 19.33 -38.33
N ASN A 97 3.65 19.50 -39.57
CA ASN A 97 4.17 18.39 -40.36
C ASN A 97 5.65 18.17 -39.96
N PRO A 98 6.10 16.94 -39.65
CA PRO A 98 7.50 16.67 -39.29
C PRO A 98 8.56 17.16 -40.28
N ARG A 99 8.21 17.32 -41.57
CA ARG A 99 9.08 17.97 -42.58
C ARG A 99 9.45 19.41 -42.20
N GLN A 100 8.57 20.11 -41.49
CA GLN A 100 8.79 21.48 -40.99
C GLN A 100 9.82 21.52 -39.85
N HIS A 101 10.15 20.36 -39.28
CA HIS A 101 11.18 20.21 -38.27
C HIS A 101 12.46 19.57 -38.84
N GLY A 102 12.59 19.49 -40.17
CA GLY A 102 13.76 18.91 -40.82
C GLY A 102 13.85 17.39 -40.70
N PHE A 103 12.78 16.71 -40.28
CA PHE A 103 12.71 15.25 -40.35
C PHE A 103 12.35 14.82 -41.76
N ASP A 104 13.20 13.98 -42.35
CA ASP A 104 12.89 13.35 -43.62
C ASP A 104 11.87 12.22 -43.39
N PHE A 105 10.87 12.14 -44.26
CA PHE A 105 10.03 10.96 -44.33
C PHE A 105 10.66 10.12 -45.43
N GLY A 106 11.47 9.14 -45.02
CA GLY A 106 12.15 8.22 -45.96
C GLY A 106 11.24 7.68 -47.04
#